data_AF-A0A1B7LI07-F1
#
_entry.id   AF-A0A1B7LI07-F1
#
_cell.length_a   1.000
_cell.length_b   1.000
_cell.length_c   1.000
_cell.angle_alpha   90.00
_cell.angle_beta   90.00
_cell.angle_gamma   90.00
#
_symmetry.space_group_name_H-M   'P 1'
#
loop_
_entity.id
_entity.type
_entity.pdbx_description
1 polymer ?
#
loop_
_entity_poly.entity_id
_entity_poly.type
_entity_poly.pdbx_seq_one_letter_code
_entity_poly.pdbx_strand_id
1 'polypeptide(L)'
;MDVAPYTQNGRTFLPVRYVAEAIGVSPDNILYRAGTITLSRGDTTVRLTIGSNVMEVNGKPGTMDVKATTLHGRAMLPASSVCRAFGTVPGWNAESRTVTIEELDPLNSGNQDGSPDVTSTSGVNNPGTVPFDAVTVLPQQPPVEIIPSLKYPASLKTVGEDYQWQYRGITYRWHMDVPVDLLDWDRKVAGLVNDFYAGDGVAQAVMLSSMPGDLQQMVLSCSDAANGDYVPWVNENLNYTYAGILAKWLSSQARADGYDYFHAAEFVQSFVGGAIPYKITAEPQLPAQTLVDDGDCKDKSILLAAILKNMGYKTALLSYSPPPGQTAGHMATGIAFDDSEITTDRMLSYYLSGNVKYYFAETTEPGWLIGQVSDEKMEKSGYVYPVN
;
A
#
# COMPACT_ATOMS: atom_id res chain seq x y z
N MET A 1 -3.68 7.79 4.57
CA MET A 1 -4.99 7.66 5.24
C MET A 1 -6.05 8.20 4.30
N ASP A 2 -6.67 7.29 3.57
CA ASP A 2 -7.68 7.49 2.52
C ASP A 2 -9.12 7.53 3.05
N VAL A 3 -9.36 6.92 4.22
CA VAL A 3 -10.57 7.11 5.03
C VAL A 3 -10.20 7.84 6.32
N ALA A 4 -10.67 9.08 6.46
CA ALA A 4 -10.43 9.88 7.65
C ALA A 4 -10.96 9.17 8.91
N PRO A 5 -10.28 9.29 10.06
CA PRO A 5 -10.83 8.86 11.33
C PRO A 5 -12.18 9.53 11.54
N TYR A 6 -13.12 8.79 12.10
CA TYR A 6 -14.41 9.37 12.47
C TYR A 6 -14.80 8.94 13.88
N THR A 7 -15.62 9.77 14.52
CA THR A 7 -16.16 9.46 15.83
C THR A 7 -17.60 9.04 15.68
N GLN A 8 -17.95 7.88 16.23
CA GLN A 8 -19.32 7.39 16.30
C GLN A 8 -19.58 6.83 17.69
N ASN A 9 -20.68 7.26 18.31
CA ASN A 9 -21.08 6.84 19.66
C ASN A 9 -19.97 7.00 20.72
N GLY A 10 -19.19 8.09 20.63
CA GLY A 10 -18.09 8.36 21.56
C GLY A 10 -16.85 7.46 21.37
N ARG A 11 -16.76 6.71 20.26
CA ARG A 11 -15.59 5.91 19.88
C ARG A 11 -14.98 6.43 18.59
N THR A 12 -13.66 6.54 18.57
CA THR A 12 -12.90 6.96 17.39
C THR A 12 -12.51 5.73 16.57
N PHE A 13 -13.01 5.68 15.34
CA PHE A 13 -12.77 4.62 14.38
C PHE A 13 -11.65 5.02 13.43
N LEU A 14 -10.67 4.15 13.27
CA LEU A 14 -9.57 4.30 12.33
C LEU A 14 -9.48 3.04 11.46
N PRO A 15 -8.96 3.13 10.23
CA PRO A 15 -8.62 1.95 9.46
C PRO A 15 -7.59 1.13 10.24
N VAL A 16 -7.90 -0.16 10.41
CA VAL A 16 -7.14 -1.06 11.30
C VAL A 16 -5.67 -1.12 10.96
N ARG A 17 -5.30 -1.01 9.67
CA ARG A 17 -3.92 -1.04 9.19
C ARG A 17 -3.08 0.04 9.87
N TYR A 18 -3.52 1.29 9.83
CA TYR A 18 -2.80 2.41 10.45
C TYR A 18 -2.68 2.24 11.97
N VAL A 19 -3.71 1.69 12.63
CA VAL A 19 -3.65 1.41 14.08
C VAL A 19 -2.64 0.30 14.36
N ALA A 20 -2.65 -0.77 13.57
CA ALA A 20 -1.76 -1.92 13.72
C ALA A 20 -0.29 -1.54 13.48
N GLU A 21 -0.01 -0.78 12.43
CA GLU A 21 1.33 -0.27 12.15
C GLU A 21 1.81 0.68 13.24
N ALA A 22 0.95 1.59 13.73
CA ALA A 22 1.30 2.53 14.79
C ALA A 22 1.59 1.83 16.13
N ILE A 23 1.04 0.64 16.37
CA ILE A 23 1.39 -0.22 17.51
C ILE A 23 2.47 -1.26 17.15
N GLY A 24 3.20 -1.10 16.05
CA GLY A 24 4.36 -1.93 15.70
C GLY A 24 4.03 -3.34 15.21
N VAL A 25 2.80 -3.58 14.71
CA VAL A 25 2.49 -4.78 13.93
C VAL A 25 3.13 -4.60 12.55
N SER A 26 4.01 -5.53 12.16
CA SER A 26 4.56 -5.55 10.80
C SER A 26 3.43 -5.69 9.77
N PRO A 27 3.48 -5.00 8.61
CA PRO A 27 2.51 -5.21 7.53
C PRO A 27 2.31 -6.68 7.15
N ASP A 28 3.38 -7.48 7.19
CA ASP A 28 3.37 -8.94 6.93
C ASP A 28 2.47 -9.72 7.89
N ASN A 29 2.24 -9.17 9.09
CA ASN A 29 1.46 -9.78 10.16
C ASN A 29 0.03 -9.22 10.24
N ILE A 30 -0.41 -8.48 9.22
CA ILE A 30 -1.78 -7.99 9.06
C ILE A 30 -2.45 -8.84 7.97
N LEU A 31 -3.33 -9.75 8.38
CA LEU A 31 -3.99 -10.68 7.46
C LEU A 31 -5.49 -10.43 7.42
N TYR A 32 -6.04 -10.37 6.21
CA TYR A 32 -7.48 -10.27 5.95
C TYR A 32 -7.93 -11.56 5.29
N ARG A 33 -8.92 -12.26 5.86
CA ARG A 33 -9.46 -13.50 5.29
C ARG A 33 -10.90 -13.71 5.70
N ALA A 34 -11.80 -13.90 4.74
CA ALA A 34 -13.22 -14.23 4.96
C ALA A 34 -13.94 -13.28 5.95
N GLY A 35 -13.64 -11.99 5.88
CA GLY A 35 -14.18 -10.97 6.80
C GLY A 35 -13.56 -10.98 8.20
N THR A 36 -12.49 -11.74 8.41
CA THR A 36 -11.69 -11.75 9.64
C THR A 36 -10.35 -11.06 9.42
N ILE A 37 -9.98 -10.19 10.36
CA ILE A 37 -8.71 -9.48 10.43
C ILE A 37 -7.86 -10.17 11.51
N THR A 38 -6.64 -10.56 11.19
CA THR A 38 -5.67 -11.12 12.14
C THR A 38 -4.45 -10.22 12.19
N LEU A 39 -4.09 -9.77 13.40
CA LEU A 39 -2.94 -8.92 13.67
C LEU A 39 -1.98 -9.69 14.57
N SER A 40 -0.69 -9.76 14.24
CA SER A 40 0.28 -10.50 15.05
C SER A 40 1.53 -9.66 15.37
N ARG A 41 1.91 -9.61 16.64
CA ARG A 41 3.12 -8.91 17.12
C ARG A 41 3.73 -9.68 18.29
N GLY A 42 4.93 -10.21 18.10
CA GLY A 42 5.54 -11.13 19.07
C GLY A 42 4.64 -12.32 19.35
N ASP A 43 4.39 -12.60 20.63
CA ASP A 43 3.51 -13.69 21.08
C ASP A 43 2.01 -13.30 21.14
N THR A 44 1.66 -12.09 20.69
CA THR A 44 0.28 -11.60 20.71
C THR A 44 -0.35 -11.68 19.33
N THR A 45 -1.41 -12.49 19.21
CA THR A 45 -2.28 -12.59 18.04
C THR A 45 -3.67 -12.07 18.39
N VAL A 46 -4.15 -11.11 17.62
CA VAL A 46 -5.48 -10.53 17.75
C VAL A 46 -6.31 -10.88 16.52
N ARG A 47 -7.49 -11.49 16.71
CA ARG A 47 -8.43 -11.83 15.64
C ARG A 47 -9.73 -11.07 15.82
N LEU A 48 -10.20 -10.41 14.76
CA LEU A 48 -11.42 -9.61 14.74
C LEU A 48 -12.28 -10.01 13.54
N THR A 49 -13.59 -10.09 13.71
CA THR A 49 -14.51 -10.38 12.60
C THR A 49 -15.37 -9.16 12.30
N ILE A 50 -15.41 -8.71 11.04
CA ILE A 50 -16.27 -7.62 10.58
C ILE A 50 -17.74 -7.93 10.90
N GLY A 51 -18.45 -6.94 11.43
CA GLY A 51 -19.85 -7.08 11.88
C GLY A 51 -20.00 -7.72 13.27
N SER A 52 -18.91 -8.18 13.89
CA SER A 52 -18.87 -8.71 15.26
C SER A 52 -18.28 -7.69 16.22
N ASN A 53 -18.73 -7.72 17.48
CA ASN A 53 -18.10 -7.04 18.60
C ASN A 53 -17.18 -7.98 19.40
N VAL A 54 -16.91 -9.18 18.89
CA VAL A 54 -15.97 -10.13 19.51
C VAL A 54 -14.58 -9.93 18.92
N MET A 55 -13.59 -9.82 19.81
CA MET A 55 -12.16 -9.76 19.50
C MET A 55 -11.47 -10.86 20.29
N GLU A 56 -10.74 -11.76 19.62
CA GLU A 56 -9.95 -12.79 20.29
C GLU A 56 -8.52 -12.30 20.45
N VAL A 57 -7.96 -12.43 21.66
CA VAL A 57 -6.55 -12.16 21.94
C VAL A 57 -5.93 -13.46 22.42
N ASN A 58 -4.95 -13.98 21.68
CA ASN A 58 -4.30 -15.27 21.95
C ASN A 58 -5.30 -16.41 22.14
N GLY A 59 -6.33 -16.44 21.28
CA GLY A 59 -7.40 -17.46 21.29
C GLY A 59 -8.42 -17.29 22.41
N LYS A 60 -8.30 -16.26 23.26
CA LYS A 60 -9.28 -15.95 24.31
C LYS A 60 -10.25 -14.87 23.80
N PRO A 61 -11.56 -15.15 23.73
CA PRO A 61 -12.54 -14.16 23.27
C PRO A 61 -12.70 -13.05 24.31
N GLY A 62 -12.74 -11.82 23.82
CA GLY A 62 -13.10 -10.61 24.55
C GLY A 62 -14.13 -9.80 23.76
N THR A 63 -14.85 -8.93 24.45
CA THR A 63 -15.90 -8.09 23.85
C THR A 63 -15.40 -6.67 23.67
N MET A 64 -15.60 -6.12 22.48
CA MET A 64 -15.46 -4.71 22.16
C MET A 64 -16.78 -3.98 22.38
N ASP A 65 -16.71 -2.70 22.74
CA ASP A 65 -17.91 -1.88 23.01
C ASP A 65 -18.73 -1.60 21.75
N VAL A 66 -18.11 -1.72 20.58
CA VAL A 66 -18.73 -1.52 19.27
C VAL A 66 -18.24 -2.58 18.30
N LYS A 67 -19.03 -2.82 17.26
CA LYS A 67 -18.70 -3.80 16.23
C LYS A 67 -17.58 -3.28 15.33
N ALA A 68 -16.73 -4.21 14.88
CA ALA A 68 -15.87 -3.95 13.73
C ALA A 68 -16.76 -3.63 12.51
N THR A 69 -16.45 -2.57 11.77
CA THR A 69 -17.24 -2.16 10.61
C THR A 69 -16.34 -1.95 9.40
N THR A 70 -16.96 -1.72 8.26
CA THR A 70 -16.28 -1.31 7.03
C THR A 70 -16.78 0.05 6.59
N LEU A 71 -15.88 0.93 6.17
CA LEU A 71 -16.21 2.22 5.54
C LEU A 71 -15.36 2.35 4.27
N HIS A 72 -16.02 2.54 3.12
CA HIS A 72 -15.37 2.61 1.80
C HIS A 72 -14.37 1.44 1.55
N GLY A 73 -14.78 0.21 1.87
CA GLY A 73 -13.92 -0.98 1.71
C GLY A 73 -12.85 -1.15 2.80
N ARG A 74 -12.65 -0.17 3.70
CA ARG A 74 -11.66 -0.27 4.79
C ARG A 74 -12.27 -0.82 6.06
N ALA A 75 -11.57 -1.76 6.69
CA ALA A 75 -11.91 -2.23 8.03
C ALA A 75 -11.65 -1.14 9.07
N MET A 76 -12.71 -0.63 9.68
CA MET A 76 -12.69 0.44 10.67
C MET A 76 -12.88 -0.16 12.07
N LEU A 77 -11.92 0.09 12.95
CA LEU A 77 -11.94 -0.40 14.32
C LEU A 77 -11.77 0.75 15.33
N PRO A 78 -12.31 0.59 16.55
CA PRO A 78 -11.97 1.50 17.64
C PRO A 78 -10.48 1.34 17.97
N ALA A 79 -9.70 2.41 17.80
CA ALA A 79 -8.26 2.35 18.10
C ALA A 79 -7.99 1.82 19.51
N SER A 80 -8.78 2.25 20.50
CA SER A 80 -8.68 1.80 21.90
C SER A 80 -8.86 0.30 22.13
N SER A 81 -9.59 -0.41 21.28
CA SER A 81 -9.76 -1.86 21.41
C SER A 81 -8.51 -2.58 20.93
N VAL A 82 -7.98 -2.15 19.78
CA VAL A 82 -6.78 -2.73 19.17
C VAL A 82 -5.54 -2.40 20.01
N CYS A 83 -5.36 -1.15 20.43
CA CYS A 83 -4.23 -0.75 21.28
C CYS A 83 -4.20 -1.57 22.59
N ARG A 84 -5.34 -1.69 23.28
CA ARG A 84 -5.44 -2.46 24.52
C ARG A 84 -5.11 -3.93 24.34
N ALA A 85 -5.50 -4.52 23.21
CA ALA A 85 -5.20 -5.91 22.89
C ALA A 85 -3.69 -6.17 22.77
N PHE A 86 -2.92 -5.15 22.41
CA PHE A 86 -1.47 -5.18 22.32
C PHE A 86 -0.75 -4.54 23.51
N GLY A 87 -1.48 -4.15 24.57
CA GLY A 87 -0.89 -3.56 25.78
C GLY A 87 -0.47 -2.08 25.63
N THR A 88 -1.01 -1.36 24.65
CA THR A 88 -0.75 0.08 24.45
C THR A 88 -1.97 0.92 24.81
N VAL A 89 -1.75 2.16 25.26
CA VAL A 89 -2.83 3.13 25.55
C VAL A 89 -2.83 4.22 24.48
N PRO A 90 -3.95 4.44 23.78
CA PRO A 90 -4.06 5.56 22.87
C PRO A 90 -4.31 6.85 23.66
N GLY A 91 -3.45 7.84 23.48
CA GLY A 91 -3.69 9.23 23.83
C GLY A 91 -4.40 9.96 22.69
N TRP A 92 -5.28 10.91 23.03
CA TRP A 92 -5.92 11.80 22.06
C TRP A 92 -5.55 13.24 22.39
N ASN A 93 -4.93 13.94 21.44
CA ASN A 93 -4.69 15.38 21.54
C ASN A 93 -5.80 16.12 20.77
N ALA A 94 -6.70 16.77 21.50
CA ALA A 94 -7.85 17.48 20.93
C ALA A 94 -7.47 18.75 20.15
N GLU A 95 -6.34 19.39 20.47
CA GLU A 95 -5.89 20.64 19.84
C GLU A 95 -5.27 20.38 18.46
N SER A 96 -4.49 19.30 18.33
CA SER A 96 -3.84 18.90 17.07
C SER A 96 -4.59 17.81 16.31
N ARG A 97 -5.67 17.26 16.88
CA ARG A 97 -6.45 16.14 16.34
C ARG A 97 -5.60 14.89 16.05
N THR A 98 -4.57 14.65 16.85
CA THR A 98 -3.66 13.51 16.69
C THR A 98 -3.89 12.44 17.75
N VAL A 99 -3.83 11.17 17.34
CA VAL A 99 -3.74 10.02 18.25
C VAL A 99 -2.26 9.78 18.56
N THR A 100 -1.90 9.78 19.84
CA THR A 100 -0.59 9.30 20.33
C THR A 100 -0.76 7.88 20.86
N ILE A 101 0.27 7.05 20.77
CA ILE A 101 0.25 5.69 21.31
C ILE A 101 1.39 5.60 22.30
N GLU A 102 1.06 5.35 23.56
CA GLU A 102 2.02 5.17 24.65
C GLU A 102 2.06 3.70 25.05
N GLU A 103 3.28 3.17 25.23
CA GLU A 103 3.50 1.81 25.71
C GLU A 103 3.31 1.77 27.23
N LEU A 104 2.51 0.84 27.75
CA LEU A 104 2.36 0.69 29.20
C LEU A 104 3.61 0.01 29.76
N ASP A 105 4.38 0.75 30.56
CA ASP A 105 5.40 0.16 31.42
C ASP A 105 4.71 -0.73 32.48
N PRO A 106 4.95 -2.05 32.50
CA PRO A 106 4.24 -2.98 33.40
C PRO A 106 4.50 -2.72 34.89
N LEU A 107 5.37 -1.78 35.26
CA LEU A 107 5.69 -1.46 36.66
C LEU A 107 4.86 -0.33 37.29
N ASN A 108 3.90 0.29 36.58
CA ASN A 108 3.13 1.41 37.13
C ASN A 108 1.61 1.17 37.27
N SER A 109 1.18 -0.06 37.55
CA SER A 109 -0.21 -0.35 37.94
C SER A 109 -0.38 -0.30 39.45
N GLY A 110 -0.47 0.91 40.01
CA GLY A 110 -0.82 1.13 41.42
C GLY A 110 -2.33 1.09 41.66
N ASN A 111 -2.74 0.18 42.55
CA ASN A 111 -4.10 -0.06 43.05
C ASN A 111 -4.92 1.20 43.38
N GLN A 112 -6.18 1.22 42.94
CA GLN A 112 -7.25 2.02 43.53
C GLN A 112 -8.18 1.08 44.31
N ASP A 113 -8.03 1.03 45.63
CA ASP A 113 -9.08 0.64 46.57
C ASP A 113 -8.89 1.42 47.90
N GLY A 114 -9.99 1.65 48.62
CA GLY A 114 -10.25 2.77 49.52
C GLY A 114 -9.44 2.90 50.83
N SER A 115 -9.46 4.15 51.30
CA SER A 115 -9.09 4.69 52.64
C SER A 115 -9.86 4.00 53.80
N PRO A 116 -9.51 4.10 55.12
CA PRO A 116 -8.62 5.10 55.74
C PRO A 116 -7.67 4.64 56.90
N ASP A 117 -6.78 5.59 57.26
CA ASP A 117 -6.37 5.99 58.63
C ASP A 117 -4.92 5.74 59.15
N VAL A 118 -4.32 6.88 59.56
CA VAL A 118 -3.44 7.15 60.73
C VAL A 118 -1.96 6.67 60.83
N THR A 119 -1.08 7.69 60.77
CA THR A 119 0.15 7.99 61.56
C THR A 119 1.52 7.34 61.32
N SER A 120 2.49 8.25 61.14
CA SER A 120 3.80 8.39 61.81
C SER A 120 4.98 7.45 61.52
N THR A 121 6.02 8.08 60.95
CA THR A 121 7.44 8.13 61.39
C THR A 121 8.40 6.95 61.23
N SER A 122 9.59 7.35 60.74
CA SER A 122 10.94 6.88 61.07
C SER A 122 11.50 5.71 60.26
N GLY A 123 12.69 5.97 59.70
CA GLY A 123 13.42 5.05 58.84
C GLY A 123 14.22 3.99 59.60
N VAL A 124 14.91 3.14 58.84
CA VAL A 124 16.31 2.72 58.98
C VAL A 124 16.67 1.79 57.81
N ASN A 125 17.73 2.18 57.11
CA ASN A 125 18.76 1.43 56.37
C ASN A 125 18.60 -0.09 56.14
N ASN A 126 18.88 -0.51 54.91
CA ASN A 126 19.85 -1.60 54.68
C ASN A 126 20.60 -1.42 53.35
N PRO A 127 21.87 -1.89 53.26
CA PRO A 127 22.83 -1.51 52.23
C PRO A 127 22.90 -2.48 51.06
N GLY A 128 23.34 -1.96 49.90
CA GLY A 128 24.10 -2.74 48.93
C GLY A 128 23.33 -3.37 47.77
N THR A 129 23.04 -2.57 46.74
CA THR A 129 23.05 -3.03 45.35
C THR A 129 23.67 -1.94 44.51
N VAL A 130 24.82 -2.25 43.91
CA VAL A 130 25.43 -1.47 42.83
C VAL A 130 24.38 -1.23 41.74
N PRO A 131 24.21 0.00 41.22
CA PRO A 131 23.28 0.24 40.14
C PRO A 131 23.82 -0.48 38.90
N PHE A 132 23.03 -1.41 38.36
CA PHE A 132 23.14 -1.73 36.94
C PHE A 132 22.73 -0.46 36.21
N ASP A 133 23.70 0.16 35.54
CA ASP A 133 23.41 1.19 34.55
C ASP A 133 22.33 0.63 33.62
N ALA A 134 21.15 1.25 33.66
CA ALA A 134 20.10 0.99 32.70
C ALA A 134 20.67 1.39 31.33
N VAL A 135 21.10 0.39 30.57
CA VAL A 135 21.32 0.56 29.14
C VAL A 135 19.94 0.85 28.56
N THR A 136 19.65 2.14 28.38
CA THR A 136 18.51 2.57 27.57
C THR A 136 18.79 2.07 26.16
N VAL A 137 18.21 0.91 25.81
CA VAL A 137 18.15 0.48 24.41
C VAL A 137 17.19 1.45 23.75
N LEU A 138 17.74 2.54 23.19
CA LEU A 138 16.99 3.40 22.29
C LEU A 138 16.44 2.48 21.19
N PRO A 139 15.13 2.53 20.85
CA PRO A 139 14.60 1.75 19.74
C PRO A 139 15.46 2.09 18.52
N GLN A 140 16.16 1.08 17.99
CA GLN A 140 17.01 1.30 16.83
C GLN A 140 16.10 1.75 15.69
N GLN A 141 16.35 2.96 15.18
CA GLN A 141 15.65 3.44 14.00
C GLN A 141 15.89 2.42 12.87
N PRO A 142 14.86 2.08 12.08
CA PRO A 142 15.02 1.14 10.98
C PRO A 142 16.17 1.59 10.07
N PRO A 143 16.98 0.67 9.54
CA PRO A 143 18.05 1.02 8.62
C PRO A 143 17.48 1.83 7.46
N VAL A 144 18.18 2.93 7.12
CA VAL A 144 17.82 3.79 5.99
C VAL A 144 18.76 3.50 4.84
N GLU A 145 18.17 3.20 3.70
CA GLU A 145 18.82 3.02 2.42
C GLU A 145 18.55 4.26 1.54
N ILE A 146 19.49 4.59 0.65
CA ILE A 146 19.34 5.67 -0.32
C ILE A 146 19.69 5.12 -1.70
N ILE A 147 18.68 4.97 -2.57
CA ILE A 147 18.91 4.62 -3.98
C ILE A 147 19.56 5.81 -4.69
N PRO A 148 20.64 5.59 -5.48
CA PRO A 148 21.26 6.67 -6.22
C PRO A 148 20.32 7.25 -7.28
N SER A 149 20.33 8.57 -7.42
CA SER A 149 19.54 9.29 -8.41
C SER A 149 20.10 9.16 -9.82
N LEU A 150 19.22 9.23 -10.82
CA LEU A 150 19.64 9.38 -12.20
C LEU A 150 20.27 10.76 -12.42
N LYS A 151 21.40 10.81 -13.12
CA LYS A 151 22.04 12.07 -13.48
C LYS A 151 21.72 12.41 -14.93
N TYR A 152 21.05 13.53 -15.14
CA TYR A 152 20.81 14.08 -16.47
C TYR A 152 21.86 15.15 -16.82
N PRO A 153 22.12 15.39 -18.12
CA PRO A 153 22.89 16.56 -18.54
C PRO A 153 22.25 17.84 -18.03
N ALA A 154 23.05 18.82 -17.59
CA ALA A 154 22.54 20.08 -17.03
C ALA A 154 21.67 20.91 -17.99
N SER A 155 21.71 20.61 -19.30
CA SER A 155 20.86 21.25 -20.31
C SER A 155 19.44 20.68 -20.37
N LEU A 156 19.20 19.48 -19.82
CA LEU A 156 17.89 18.86 -19.81
C LEU A 156 17.09 19.38 -18.61
N LYS A 157 15.87 19.87 -18.85
CA LYS A 157 14.97 20.27 -17.78
C LYS A 157 14.31 19.04 -17.17
N THR A 158 14.30 18.97 -15.84
CA THR A 158 13.67 17.89 -15.08
C THR A 158 12.77 18.43 -13.98
N VAL A 159 11.84 17.59 -13.53
CA VAL A 159 11.11 17.73 -12.28
C VAL A 159 11.64 16.68 -11.32
N GLY A 160 12.12 17.11 -10.15
CA GLY A 160 12.67 16.23 -9.14
C GLY A 160 11.65 15.93 -8.06
N GLU A 161 11.47 14.65 -7.72
CA GLU A 161 10.59 14.17 -6.65
C GLU A 161 11.37 13.28 -5.66
N ASP A 162 11.01 13.38 -4.39
CA ASP A 162 11.61 12.60 -3.30
C ASP A 162 10.63 11.53 -2.81
N TYR A 163 11.03 10.27 -2.93
CA TYR A 163 10.25 9.13 -2.50
C TYR A 163 10.82 8.52 -1.22
N GLN A 164 9.92 8.07 -0.34
CA GLN A 164 10.27 7.27 0.83
C GLN A 164 9.25 6.15 1.00
N TRP A 165 9.71 4.91 1.18
CA TRP A 165 8.84 3.77 1.50
C TRP A 165 9.54 2.79 2.42
N GLN A 166 8.81 1.76 2.86
CA GLN A 166 9.35 0.71 3.70
C GLN A 166 9.13 -0.65 3.06
N TYR A 167 10.15 -1.50 3.17
CA TYR A 167 10.05 -2.91 2.79
C TYR A 167 10.93 -3.75 3.71
N ARG A 168 10.37 -4.83 4.27
CA ARG A 168 11.05 -5.77 5.18
C ARG A 168 11.84 -5.10 6.31
N GLY A 169 11.29 -4.04 6.89
CA GLY A 169 11.89 -3.31 8.01
C GLY A 169 13.00 -2.31 7.62
N ILE A 170 13.29 -2.15 6.33
CA ILE A 170 14.22 -1.15 5.81
C ILE A 170 13.40 0.03 5.28
N THR A 171 13.84 1.26 5.59
CA THR A 171 13.30 2.48 4.98
C THR A 171 14.15 2.85 3.78
N TYR A 172 13.52 2.93 2.62
CA TYR A 172 14.15 3.29 1.36
C TYR A 172 13.90 4.76 1.05
N ARG A 173 14.89 5.42 0.44
CA ARG A 173 14.76 6.80 -0.05
C ARG A 173 15.29 6.91 -1.46
N TRP A 174 14.55 7.58 -2.33
CA TRP A 174 14.97 7.76 -3.71
C TRP A 174 14.57 9.14 -4.22
N HIS A 175 15.57 9.94 -4.58
CA HIS A 175 15.34 11.16 -5.34
C HIS A 175 15.38 10.84 -6.83
N MET A 176 14.32 11.20 -7.56
CA MET A 176 14.17 10.91 -8.98
C MET A 176 13.89 12.18 -9.77
N ASP A 177 14.64 12.35 -10.85
CA ASP A 177 14.42 13.39 -11.84
C ASP A 177 13.66 12.82 -13.05
N VAL A 178 12.57 13.49 -13.43
CA VAL A 178 11.76 13.16 -14.61
C VAL A 178 11.92 14.24 -15.68
N PRO A 179 12.28 13.91 -16.94
CA PRO A 179 12.39 14.90 -18.01
C PRO A 179 11.07 15.63 -18.27
N VAL A 180 11.10 16.97 -18.36
CA VAL A 180 9.90 17.78 -18.59
C VAL A 180 9.23 17.41 -19.92
N ASP A 181 10.00 17.20 -20.98
CA ASP A 181 9.45 16.85 -22.30
C ASP A 181 8.69 15.50 -22.28
N LEU A 182 9.08 14.57 -21.40
CA LEU A 182 8.36 13.31 -21.20
C LEU A 182 7.03 13.56 -20.47
N LEU A 183 7.03 14.35 -19.41
CA LEU A 183 5.80 14.71 -18.69
C LEU A 183 4.81 15.49 -19.57
N ASP A 184 5.31 16.40 -20.40
CA ASP A 184 4.49 17.16 -21.34
C ASP A 184 3.85 16.23 -22.39
N TRP A 185 4.59 15.21 -22.84
CA TRP A 185 4.04 14.16 -23.69
C TRP A 185 2.94 13.38 -22.98
N ASP A 186 3.19 12.90 -21.75
CA ASP A 186 2.23 12.08 -21.02
C ASP A 186 0.91 12.80 -20.80
N ARG A 187 0.98 14.04 -20.32
CA ARG A 187 -0.20 14.89 -20.08
C ARG A 187 -0.94 15.22 -21.37
N LYS A 188 -0.22 15.35 -22.50
CA LYS A 188 -0.83 15.53 -23.82
C LYS A 188 -1.59 14.29 -24.26
N VAL A 189 -1.11 13.09 -23.98
CA VAL A 189 -1.82 11.84 -24.28
C VAL A 189 -3.12 11.75 -23.47
N ALA A 190 -3.08 12.05 -22.17
CA ALA A 190 -4.29 12.11 -21.35
C ALA A 190 -5.30 13.16 -21.86
N GLY A 191 -4.82 14.34 -22.27
CA GLY A 191 -5.64 15.37 -22.89
C GLY A 191 -6.29 14.91 -24.21
N LEU A 192 -5.55 14.18 -25.04
CA LEU A 192 -6.05 13.63 -26.29
C LEU A 192 -7.20 12.63 -26.08
N VAL A 193 -7.13 11.80 -25.03
CA VAL A 193 -8.22 10.87 -24.66
C VAL A 193 -9.47 11.66 -24.27
N ASN A 194 -9.32 12.68 -23.42
CA ASN A 194 -10.43 13.53 -22.99
C ASN A 194 -11.11 14.22 -24.19
N ASP A 195 -10.32 14.85 -25.06
CA ASP A 195 -10.82 15.52 -26.26
C ASP A 195 -11.57 14.53 -27.18
N PHE A 196 -11.08 13.30 -27.30
CA PHE A 196 -11.72 12.25 -28.10
C PHE A 196 -13.09 11.85 -27.55
N TYR A 197 -13.19 11.58 -26.25
CA TYR A 197 -14.46 11.16 -25.62
C TYR A 197 -15.44 12.30 -25.37
N ALA A 198 -14.99 13.55 -25.40
CA ALA A 198 -15.86 14.73 -25.42
C ALA A 198 -16.47 15.03 -26.81
N GLY A 199 -15.87 14.50 -27.89
CA GLY A 199 -16.30 14.72 -29.26
C GLY A 199 -17.53 13.89 -29.68
N ASP A 200 -18.23 14.35 -30.72
CA ASP A 200 -19.24 13.55 -31.40
C ASP A 200 -18.61 12.50 -32.33
N GLY A 201 -19.44 11.62 -32.91
CA GLY A 201 -18.94 10.54 -33.76
C GLY A 201 -18.16 11.01 -35.00
N VAL A 202 -18.42 12.23 -35.51
CA VAL A 202 -17.67 12.80 -36.63
C VAL A 202 -16.30 13.29 -36.15
N ALA A 203 -16.26 14.02 -35.03
CA ALA A 203 -15.02 14.46 -34.42
C ALA A 203 -14.11 13.27 -34.07
N GLN A 204 -14.67 12.23 -33.45
CA GLN A 204 -13.96 10.98 -33.14
C GLN A 204 -13.39 10.31 -34.39
N ALA A 205 -14.18 10.18 -35.46
CA ALA A 205 -13.72 9.58 -36.72
C ALA A 205 -12.57 10.38 -37.35
N VAL A 206 -12.65 11.71 -37.34
CA VAL A 206 -11.57 12.60 -37.83
C VAL A 206 -10.32 12.43 -36.99
N MET A 207 -10.43 12.48 -35.66
CA MET A 207 -9.29 12.29 -34.75
C MET A 207 -8.60 10.96 -34.99
N LEU A 208 -9.33 9.84 -34.98
CA LEU A 208 -8.77 8.51 -35.24
C LEU A 208 -8.07 8.45 -36.59
N SER A 209 -8.67 8.99 -37.66
CA SER A 209 -8.09 8.94 -39.00
C SER A 209 -6.74 9.65 -39.13
N SER A 210 -6.47 10.63 -38.27
CA SER A 210 -5.24 11.42 -38.25
C SER A 210 -4.20 10.93 -37.24
N MET A 211 -4.60 10.03 -36.33
CA MET A 211 -3.80 9.61 -35.19
C MET A 211 -2.86 8.46 -35.58
N PRO A 212 -1.60 8.46 -35.12
CA PRO A 212 -0.71 7.30 -35.17
C PRO A 212 -1.34 6.04 -34.56
N GLY A 213 -1.03 4.86 -35.10
CA GLY A 213 -1.73 3.61 -34.72
C GLY A 213 -1.53 3.18 -33.27
N ASP A 214 -0.39 3.49 -32.67
CA ASP A 214 -0.10 3.31 -31.24
C ASP A 214 -0.99 4.20 -30.37
N LEU A 215 -1.10 5.49 -30.71
CA LEU A 215 -2.02 6.41 -30.03
C LEU A 215 -3.49 6.01 -30.23
N GLN A 216 -3.87 5.50 -31.40
CA GLN A 216 -5.23 4.96 -31.62
C GLN A 216 -5.53 3.83 -30.65
N GLN A 217 -4.59 2.89 -30.46
CA GLN A 217 -4.76 1.78 -29.52
C GLN A 217 -4.93 2.28 -28.09
N MET A 218 -4.13 3.26 -27.66
CA MET A 218 -4.24 3.87 -26.34
C MET A 218 -5.59 4.56 -26.15
N VAL A 219 -6.02 5.39 -27.09
CA VAL A 219 -7.31 6.09 -26.99
C VAL A 219 -8.47 5.10 -26.96
N LEU A 220 -8.49 4.11 -27.85
CA LEU A 220 -9.57 3.12 -27.91
C LEU A 220 -9.61 2.20 -26.67
N SER A 221 -8.46 1.99 -26.00
CA SER A 221 -8.40 1.24 -24.75
C SER A 221 -9.13 1.90 -23.57
N CYS A 222 -9.45 3.19 -23.67
CA CYS A 222 -10.23 3.91 -22.66
C CYS A 222 -11.75 3.79 -22.86
N SER A 223 -12.21 3.04 -23.86
CA SER A 223 -13.64 2.79 -24.05
C SER A 223 -14.17 1.79 -23.03
N ASP A 224 -15.46 1.91 -22.68
CA ASP A 224 -16.17 0.89 -21.87
C ASP A 224 -16.04 -0.51 -22.50
N ALA A 225 -16.02 -0.60 -23.83
CA ALA A 225 -15.89 -1.85 -24.57
C ALA A 225 -14.52 -2.53 -24.37
N ALA A 226 -13.47 -1.78 -24.04
CA ALA A 226 -12.15 -2.32 -23.75
C ALA A 226 -12.08 -3.01 -22.39
N ASN A 227 -13.07 -2.81 -21.50
CA ASN A 227 -13.15 -3.43 -20.17
C ASN A 227 -11.89 -3.21 -19.31
N GLY A 228 -11.18 -2.09 -19.51
CA GLY A 228 -9.95 -1.76 -18.79
C GLY A 228 -8.70 -2.44 -19.34
N ASP A 229 -8.67 -2.81 -20.63
CA ASP A 229 -7.47 -3.29 -21.31
C ASP A 229 -6.44 -2.17 -21.55
N TYR A 230 -5.80 -1.68 -20.49
CA TYR A 230 -4.79 -0.62 -20.60
C TYR A 230 -3.39 -1.15 -20.97
N VAL A 231 -3.27 -2.34 -21.57
CA VAL A 231 -1.99 -2.87 -22.06
C VAL A 231 -1.24 -1.89 -22.99
N PRO A 232 -1.91 -1.13 -23.88
CA PRO A 232 -1.23 -0.11 -24.69
C PRO A 232 -0.48 0.95 -23.86
N TRP A 233 -0.99 1.29 -22.67
CA TRP A 233 -0.37 2.28 -21.78
C TRP A 233 0.89 1.77 -21.10
N VAL A 234 0.93 0.47 -20.80
CA VAL A 234 2.13 -0.19 -20.26
C VAL A 234 3.25 -0.21 -21.32
N ASN A 235 2.88 -0.30 -22.59
CA ASN A 235 3.79 -0.49 -23.71
C ASN A 235 4.10 0.80 -24.50
N GLU A 236 3.63 1.96 -24.05
CA GLU A 236 3.96 3.24 -24.70
C GLU A 236 5.48 3.44 -24.70
N ASN A 237 6.05 3.71 -25.87
CA ASN A 237 7.47 3.52 -26.11
C ASN A 237 8.38 4.40 -25.22
N LEU A 238 8.05 5.69 -25.05
CA LEU A 238 8.88 6.60 -24.27
C LEU A 238 8.83 6.25 -22.78
N ASN A 239 7.64 5.97 -22.28
CA ASN A 239 7.43 5.60 -20.89
C ASN A 239 7.93 4.20 -20.55
N TYR A 240 7.78 3.24 -21.46
CA TYR A 240 8.33 1.91 -21.26
C TYR A 240 9.86 1.95 -21.20
N THR A 241 10.49 2.80 -22.02
CA THR A 241 11.93 3.06 -21.96
C THR A 241 12.32 3.70 -20.62
N TYR A 242 11.55 4.69 -20.16
CA TYR A 242 11.77 5.33 -18.87
C TYR A 242 11.59 4.36 -17.69
N ALA A 243 10.53 3.55 -17.68
CA ALA A 243 10.31 2.49 -16.70
C ALA A 243 11.45 1.47 -16.70
N GLY A 244 12.09 1.22 -17.85
CA GLY A 244 13.30 0.40 -17.94
C GLY A 244 14.52 0.97 -17.22
N ILE A 245 14.62 2.30 -17.10
CA ILE A 245 15.64 2.94 -16.28
C ILE A 245 15.35 2.68 -14.79
N LEU A 246 14.09 2.83 -14.37
CA LEU A 246 13.66 2.57 -12.99
C LEU A 246 13.91 1.12 -12.60
N ALA A 247 13.52 0.19 -13.48
CA ALA A 247 13.71 -1.24 -13.35
C ALA A 247 15.17 -1.60 -13.10
N LYS A 248 16.12 -0.95 -13.77
CA LYS A 248 17.56 -1.20 -13.56
C LYS A 248 18.02 -0.80 -12.16
N TRP A 249 17.58 0.35 -11.66
CA TRP A 249 17.94 0.81 -10.32
C TRP A 249 17.32 -0.06 -9.25
N LEU A 250 16.02 -0.33 -9.34
CA LEU A 250 15.30 -1.19 -8.40
C LEU A 250 15.83 -2.62 -8.41
N SER A 251 16.16 -3.18 -9.60
CA SER A 251 16.81 -4.49 -9.70
C SER A 251 18.21 -4.50 -9.06
N SER A 252 18.98 -3.43 -9.25
CA SER A 252 20.32 -3.34 -8.66
C SER A 252 20.25 -3.26 -7.15
N GLN A 253 19.29 -2.49 -6.63
CA GLN A 253 19.06 -2.38 -5.19
C GLN A 253 18.55 -3.69 -4.59
N ALA A 254 17.55 -4.33 -5.19
CA ALA A 254 17.05 -5.63 -4.74
C ALA A 254 18.17 -6.69 -4.68
N ARG A 255 19.09 -6.69 -5.67
CA ARG A 255 20.27 -7.57 -5.66
C ARG A 255 21.27 -7.20 -4.56
N ALA A 256 21.50 -5.91 -4.30
CA ALA A 256 22.38 -5.45 -3.24
C ALA A 256 21.87 -5.89 -1.86
N ASP A 257 20.54 -5.88 -1.67
CA ASP A 257 19.87 -6.33 -0.45
C ASP A 257 19.68 -7.86 -0.37
N GLY A 258 20.10 -8.58 -1.41
CA GLY A 258 20.06 -10.05 -1.46
C GLY A 258 18.65 -10.63 -1.64
N TYR A 259 17.72 -9.87 -2.20
CA TYR A 259 16.37 -10.35 -2.48
C TYR A 259 16.36 -11.39 -3.60
N ASP A 260 15.64 -12.48 -3.37
CA ASP A 260 15.34 -13.47 -4.40
C ASP A 260 14.32 -12.91 -5.43
N TYR A 261 14.01 -13.69 -6.45
CA TYR A 261 13.16 -13.25 -7.55
C TYR A 261 11.74 -12.85 -7.11
N PHE A 262 11.17 -13.52 -6.10
CA PHE A 262 9.84 -13.19 -5.59
C PHE A 262 9.87 -11.91 -4.75
N HIS A 263 10.81 -11.81 -3.80
CA HIS A 263 10.93 -10.63 -2.94
C HIS A 263 11.42 -9.39 -3.68
N ALA A 264 12.15 -9.54 -4.79
CA ALA A 264 12.48 -8.43 -5.67
C ALA A 264 11.23 -7.84 -6.34
N ALA A 265 10.24 -8.65 -6.70
CA ALA A 265 8.97 -8.16 -7.22
C ALA A 265 8.14 -7.46 -6.14
N GLU A 266 8.09 -8.02 -4.93
CA GLU A 266 7.43 -7.39 -3.78
C GLU A 266 8.08 -6.07 -3.38
N PHE A 267 9.41 -5.99 -3.42
CA PHE A 267 10.14 -4.76 -3.18
C PHE A 267 9.70 -3.65 -4.16
N VAL A 268 9.58 -3.98 -5.44
CA VAL A 268 9.11 -3.03 -6.46
C VAL A 268 7.64 -2.68 -6.27
N GLN A 269 6.79 -3.63 -5.93
CA GLN A 269 5.40 -3.36 -5.55
C GLN A 269 5.34 -2.39 -4.37
N SER A 270 6.18 -2.60 -3.35
CA SER A 270 6.21 -1.74 -2.16
C SER A 270 6.65 -0.31 -2.47
N PHE A 271 7.53 -0.11 -3.47
CA PHE A 271 7.86 1.21 -3.98
C PHE A 271 6.63 1.86 -4.62
N VAL A 272 5.99 1.20 -5.58
CA VAL A 272 4.87 1.79 -6.33
C VAL A 272 3.65 2.04 -5.42
N GLY A 273 3.30 1.08 -4.56
CA GLY A 273 2.15 1.20 -3.66
C GLY A 273 2.43 1.98 -2.37
N GLY A 274 3.69 2.01 -1.93
CA GLY A 274 4.08 2.62 -0.66
C GLY A 274 4.64 4.03 -0.77
N ALA A 275 5.37 4.34 -1.85
CA ALA A 275 6.07 5.62 -1.99
C ALA A 275 5.25 6.67 -2.74
N ILE A 276 4.47 6.25 -3.73
CA ILE A 276 3.69 7.15 -4.58
C ILE A 276 2.33 7.39 -3.91
N PRO A 277 1.88 8.62 -3.67
CA PRO A 277 0.54 8.90 -3.15
C PRO A 277 -0.60 8.36 -4.03
N TYR A 278 -1.74 8.08 -3.41
CA TYR A 278 -2.96 7.69 -4.11
C TYR A 278 -3.80 8.91 -4.44
N LYS A 279 -4.15 9.09 -5.72
CA LYS A 279 -4.96 10.21 -6.20
C LYS A 279 -5.86 9.75 -7.32
N ILE A 280 -7.17 9.93 -7.14
CA ILE A 280 -8.18 9.56 -8.15
C ILE A 280 -7.96 10.38 -9.43
N THR A 281 -7.93 9.69 -10.56
CA THR A 281 -7.70 10.28 -11.89
C THR A 281 -8.84 9.87 -12.82
N ALA A 282 -9.26 10.80 -13.69
CA ALA A 282 -10.31 10.51 -14.66
C ALA A 282 -9.81 9.56 -15.75
N GLU A 283 -8.71 9.95 -16.39
CA GLU A 283 -8.06 9.17 -17.45
C GLU A 283 -6.86 8.40 -16.92
N PRO A 284 -6.47 7.28 -17.56
CA PRO A 284 -5.20 6.63 -17.28
C PRO A 284 -4.03 7.59 -17.45
N GLN A 285 -3.03 7.43 -16.59
CA GLN A 285 -1.75 8.12 -16.71
C GLN A 285 -0.66 7.18 -17.20
N LEU A 286 0.31 7.77 -17.87
CA LEU A 286 1.54 7.09 -18.25
C LEU A 286 2.52 7.00 -17.05
N PRO A 287 3.47 6.04 -17.06
CA PRO A 287 4.42 5.80 -15.98
C PRO A 287 5.14 7.03 -15.41
N ALA A 288 5.70 7.90 -16.25
CA ALA A 288 6.45 9.07 -15.79
C ALA A 288 5.52 10.10 -15.13
N GLN A 289 4.33 10.31 -15.70
CA GLN A 289 3.29 11.13 -15.09
C GLN A 289 2.84 10.60 -13.74
N THR A 290 2.58 9.29 -13.61
CA THR A 290 2.12 8.66 -12.35
C THR A 290 3.09 8.91 -11.18
N LEU A 291 4.38 9.01 -11.47
CA LEU A 291 5.40 9.32 -10.47
C LEU A 291 5.27 10.75 -9.94
N VAL A 292 5.02 11.72 -10.82
CA VAL A 292 5.06 13.15 -10.49
C VAL A 292 3.69 13.72 -10.11
N ASP A 293 2.63 13.27 -10.79
CA ASP A 293 1.27 13.79 -10.63
C ASP A 293 0.42 12.94 -9.68
N ASP A 294 1.02 11.91 -9.06
CA ASP A 294 0.37 10.80 -8.37
C ASP A 294 -0.57 10.00 -9.29
N GLY A 295 -1.20 8.95 -8.76
CA GLY A 295 -2.17 8.17 -9.53
C GLY A 295 -3.04 7.27 -8.68
N ASP A 296 -4.06 6.69 -9.30
CA ASP A 296 -4.94 5.73 -8.65
C ASP A 296 -4.60 4.28 -9.04
N CYS A 297 -5.51 3.34 -8.77
CA CYS A 297 -5.27 1.92 -8.97
C CYS A 297 -4.88 1.54 -10.41
N LYS A 298 -5.41 2.20 -11.45
CA LYS A 298 -5.03 1.92 -12.85
C LYS A 298 -3.65 2.46 -13.18
N ASP A 299 -3.36 3.70 -12.78
CA ASP A 299 -2.10 4.39 -13.09
C ASP A 299 -0.91 3.68 -12.45
N LYS A 300 -1.07 3.34 -11.17
CA LYS A 300 -0.06 2.62 -10.39
C LYS A 300 0.13 1.19 -10.91
N SER A 301 -0.93 0.54 -11.37
CA SER A 301 -0.82 -0.80 -11.99
C SER A 301 -0.10 -0.75 -13.34
N ILE A 302 -0.35 0.28 -14.15
CA ILE A 302 0.39 0.51 -15.41
C ILE A 302 1.88 0.69 -15.13
N LEU A 303 2.23 1.54 -14.16
CA LEU A 303 3.62 1.77 -13.75
C LEU A 303 4.29 0.50 -13.21
N LEU A 304 3.65 -0.22 -12.29
CA LEU A 304 4.19 -1.45 -11.70
C LEU A 304 4.41 -2.52 -12.79
N ALA A 305 3.44 -2.72 -13.67
CA ALA A 305 3.55 -3.67 -14.77
C ALA A 305 4.68 -3.30 -15.73
N ALA A 306 4.88 -2.02 -16.05
CA ALA A 306 5.95 -1.55 -16.94
C ALA A 306 7.35 -1.78 -16.33
N ILE A 307 7.53 -1.48 -15.04
CA ILE A 307 8.80 -1.70 -14.33
C ILE A 307 9.11 -3.20 -14.27
N LEU A 308 8.19 -4.02 -13.78
CA LEU A 308 8.41 -5.46 -13.62
C LEU A 308 8.61 -6.15 -14.96
N LYS A 309 7.88 -5.75 -16.01
CA LYS A 309 8.13 -6.29 -17.36
C LYS A 309 9.56 -5.99 -17.83
N ASN A 310 10.08 -4.77 -17.58
CA ASN A 310 11.48 -4.44 -17.86
C ASN A 310 12.50 -5.22 -17.00
N MET A 311 12.09 -5.72 -15.83
CA MET A 311 12.90 -6.60 -14.98
C MET A 311 12.87 -8.06 -15.41
N GLY A 312 12.03 -8.42 -16.39
CA GLY A 312 11.91 -9.77 -16.94
C GLY A 312 10.72 -10.58 -16.41
N TYR A 313 9.89 -10.01 -15.55
CA TYR A 313 8.67 -10.67 -15.10
C TYR A 313 7.62 -10.67 -16.21
N LYS A 314 6.86 -11.76 -16.31
CA LYS A 314 5.60 -11.72 -17.06
C LYS A 314 4.56 -11.03 -16.17
N THR A 315 3.94 -9.97 -16.70
CA THR A 315 2.94 -9.20 -15.99
C THR A 315 1.59 -9.24 -16.70
N ALA A 316 0.54 -8.89 -15.97
CA ALA A 316 -0.80 -8.67 -16.51
C ALA A 316 -1.44 -7.47 -15.79
N LEU A 317 -2.38 -6.80 -16.44
CA LEU A 317 -3.33 -5.93 -15.76
C LEU A 317 -4.55 -6.76 -15.37
N LEU A 318 -4.98 -6.62 -14.12
CA LEU A 318 -6.15 -7.28 -13.57
C LEU A 318 -7.25 -6.23 -13.40
N SER A 319 -8.30 -6.31 -14.20
CA SER A 319 -9.39 -5.32 -14.24
C SER A 319 -10.66 -5.90 -13.62
N TYR A 320 -11.23 -5.22 -12.63
CA TYR A 320 -12.43 -5.63 -11.92
C TYR A 320 -13.53 -4.62 -12.13
N SER A 321 -14.69 -5.09 -12.58
CA SER A 321 -15.87 -4.24 -12.73
C SER A 321 -16.37 -3.76 -11.37
N PRO A 322 -16.97 -2.55 -11.30
CA PRO A 322 -17.58 -2.05 -10.08
C PRO A 322 -18.62 -3.04 -9.54
N PRO A 323 -18.68 -3.27 -8.21
CA PRO A 323 -19.78 -4.01 -7.60
C PRO A 323 -21.14 -3.34 -7.86
N PRO A 324 -22.26 -4.09 -7.82
CA PRO A 324 -23.59 -3.50 -7.98
C PRO A 324 -23.83 -2.32 -7.05
N GLY A 325 -24.20 -1.17 -7.60
CA GLY A 325 -24.43 0.07 -6.86
C GLY A 325 -23.17 0.94 -6.63
N GLN A 326 -22.02 0.54 -7.15
CA GLN A 326 -20.81 1.38 -7.22
C GLN A 326 -20.54 1.82 -8.66
N THR A 327 -19.79 2.92 -8.80
CA THR A 327 -19.42 3.50 -10.09
C THR A 327 -17.94 3.30 -10.44
N ALA A 328 -17.12 2.87 -9.49
CA ALA A 328 -15.69 2.66 -9.67
C ALA A 328 -15.34 1.17 -9.51
N GLY A 329 -14.67 0.63 -10.52
CA GLY A 329 -14.05 -0.69 -10.46
C GLY A 329 -12.72 -0.64 -9.70
N HIS A 330 -11.91 -1.67 -9.90
CA HIS A 330 -10.55 -1.74 -9.36
C HIS A 330 -9.60 -2.30 -10.40
N MET A 331 -8.33 -1.91 -10.30
CA MET A 331 -7.26 -2.46 -11.10
C MET A 331 -6.07 -2.80 -10.23
N ALA A 332 -5.48 -3.97 -10.48
CA ALA A 332 -4.25 -4.41 -9.84
C ALA A 332 -3.27 -4.94 -10.89
N THR A 333 -2.03 -5.16 -10.47
CA THR A 333 -1.04 -5.85 -11.31
C THR A 333 -1.06 -7.34 -11.01
N GLY A 334 -0.96 -8.16 -12.05
CA GLY A 334 -0.72 -9.59 -11.96
C GLY A 334 0.75 -9.88 -12.27
N ILE A 335 1.43 -10.68 -11.44
CA ILE A 335 2.84 -11.04 -11.63
C ILE A 335 2.94 -12.55 -11.70
N ALA A 336 3.58 -13.10 -12.73
CA ALA A 336 3.74 -14.54 -12.85
C ALA A 336 5.05 -15.02 -12.21
N PHE A 337 4.95 -16.17 -11.53
CA PHE A 337 6.06 -16.91 -10.95
C PHE A 337 5.91 -18.39 -11.26
N ASP A 338 7.02 -19.09 -11.43
CA ASP A 338 7.05 -20.54 -11.33
C ASP A 338 6.94 -20.97 -9.86
N ASP A 339 6.37 -22.15 -9.58
CA ASP A 339 6.15 -22.61 -8.19
C ASP A 339 7.48 -22.69 -7.39
N SER A 340 8.63 -22.89 -8.06
CA SER A 340 9.96 -22.90 -7.44
C SER A 340 10.52 -21.51 -7.10
N GLU A 341 9.97 -20.45 -7.69
CA GLU A 341 10.39 -19.07 -7.46
C GLU A 341 9.70 -18.46 -6.24
N ILE A 342 8.60 -19.07 -5.77
CA ILE A 342 7.81 -18.59 -4.64
C ILE A 342 8.48 -19.05 -3.34
N THR A 343 9.10 -18.10 -2.63
CA THR A 343 9.87 -18.35 -1.39
C THR A 343 9.11 -17.95 -0.12
N THR A 344 7.78 -18.03 -0.16
CA THR A 344 6.89 -17.75 0.97
C THR A 344 5.91 -18.90 1.20
N ASP A 345 5.49 -19.10 2.45
CA ASP A 345 4.46 -20.06 2.86
C ASP A 345 3.04 -19.46 2.85
N ARG A 346 2.92 -18.15 2.55
CA ARG A 346 1.63 -17.46 2.47
C ARG A 346 0.78 -18.03 1.34
N MET A 347 -0.52 -18.13 1.58
CA MET A 347 -1.46 -18.40 0.50
C MET A 347 -1.55 -17.17 -0.41
N LEU A 348 -1.24 -17.34 -1.69
CA LEU A 348 -1.22 -16.25 -2.65
C LEU A 348 -2.43 -16.34 -3.58
N SER A 349 -3.20 -15.25 -3.67
CA SER A 349 -4.28 -15.13 -4.64
C SER A 349 -3.72 -14.90 -6.04
N TYR A 350 -4.27 -15.58 -7.04
CA TYR A 350 -3.85 -15.48 -8.43
C TYR A 350 -5.01 -15.64 -9.40
N TYR A 351 -4.80 -15.16 -10.63
CA TYR A 351 -5.73 -15.26 -11.75
C TYR A 351 -5.07 -16.02 -12.90
N LEU A 352 -5.86 -16.80 -13.63
CA LEU A 352 -5.37 -17.60 -14.74
C LEU A 352 -5.64 -16.89 -16.06
N SER A 353 -4.62 -16.81 -16.92
CA SER A 353 -4.79 -16.54 -18.35
C SER A 353 -4.01 -17.59 -19.13
N GLY A 354 -4.74 -18.42 -19.89
CA GLY A 354 -4.20 -19.66 -20.42
C GLY A 354 -3.67 -20.57 -19.30
N ASN A 355 -2.38 -20.93 -19.37
CA ASN A 355 -1.70 -21.77 -18.37
C ASN A 355 -0.82 -20.96 -17.40
N VAL A 356 -0.90 -19.63 -17.42
CA VAL A 356 -0.05 -18.76 -16.59
C VAL A 356 -0.86 -18.28 -15.39
N LYS A 357 -0.30 -18.44 -14.19
CA LYS A 357 -0.81 -17.86 -12.94
C LYS A 357 -0.25 -16.45 -12.79
N TYR A 358 -1.12 -15.46 -12.70
CA TYR A 358 -0.77 -14.08 -12.39
C TYR A 358 -1.19 -13.78 -10.96
N TYR A 359 -0.21 -13.71 -10.06
CA TYR A 359 -0.41 -13.45 -8.63
C TYR A 359 -0.73 -11.97 -8.42
N PHE A 360 -1.75 -11.71 -7.59
CA PHE A 360 -2.30 -10.38 -7.35
C PHE A 360 -1.31 -9.48 -6.63
N ALA A 361 -1.05 -8.28 -7.16
CA ALA A 361 -0.18 -7.28 -6.58
C ALA A 361 -0.92 -5.94 -6.47
N GLU A 362 -1.25 -5.57 -5.24
CA GLU A 362 -1.99 -4.35 -4.90
C GLU A 362 -1.03 -3.17 -4.66
N THR A 363 -1.44 -2.00 -5.15
CA THR A 363 -0.70 -0.74 -5.09
C THR A 363 -1.51 0.44 -4.54
N THR A 364 -2.74 0.21 -4.06
CA THR A 364 -3.58 1.29 -3.51
C THR A 364 -3.06 1.90 -2.21
N GLU A 365 -2.34 1.12 -1.39
CA GLU A 365 -1.79 1.56 -0.10
C GLU A 365 -0.40 0.96 0.19
N PRO A 366 0.37 1.53 1.13
CA PRO A 366 1.61 0.89 1.61
C PRO A 366 1.35 -0.46 2.29
N GLY A 367 2.37 -1.32 2.27
CA GLY A 367 2.42 -2.55 3.08
C GLY A 367 1.70 -3.77 2.50
N TRP A 368 1.13 -3.67 1.30
CA TRP A 368 0.61 -4.85 0.60
C TRP A 368 1.72 -5.79 0.16
N LEU A 369 1.40 -7.07 0.20
CA LEU A 369 2.27 -8.16 -0.25
C LEU A 369 1.64 -8.87 -1.43
N ILE A 370 2.46 -9.52 -2.25
CA ILE A 370 1.95 -10.30 -3.38
C ILE A 370 1.01 -11.38 -2.85
N GLY A 371 -0.13 -11.53 -3.51
CA GLY A 371 -1.18 -12.49 -3.21
C GLY A 371 -2.25 -12.03 -2.23
N GLN A 372 -2.07 -10.85 -1.59
CA GLN A 372 -3.07 -10.28 -0.68
C GLN A 372 -4.12 -9.47 -1.44
N VAL A 373 -5.36 -9.98 -1.46
CA VAL A 373 -6.52 -9.30 -2.04
C VAL A 373 -7.03 -8.17 -1.13
N SER A 374 -7.46 -7.07 -1.73
CA SER A 374 -7.95 -5.88 -1.01
C SER A 374 -9.43 -5.99 -0.67
N ASP A 375 -10.23 -6.58 -1.57
CA ASP A 375 -11.65 -6.87 -1.38
C ASP A 375 -12.02 -8.20 -2.07
N GLU A 376 -12.17 -9.26 -1.26
CA GLU A 376 -12.51 -10.61 -1.73
C GLU A 376 -13.80 -10.69 -2.57
N LYS A 377 -14.75 -9.75 -2.41
CA LYS A 377 -16.01 -9.75 -3.18
C LYS A 377 -15.82 -9.09 -4.54
N MET A 378 -15.15 -7.95 -4.58
CA MET A 378 -14.88 -7.21 -5.81
C MET A 378 -13.89 -7.97 -6.69
N GLU A 379 -12.86 -8.55 -6.09
CA GLU A 379 -11.74 -9.16 -6.80
C GLU A 379 -11.98 -10.63 -7.14
N LYS A 380 -13.20 -11.15 -6.92
CA LYS A 380 -13.52 -12.55 -7.19
C LYS A 380 -13.47 -12.92 -8.68
N SER A 381 -13.82 -11.98 -9.55
CA SER A 381 -13.90 -12.19 -11.00
C SER A 381 -13.54 -10.90 -11.71
N GLY A 382 -12.47 -10.94 -12.49
CA GLY A 382 -11.99 -9.82 -13.29
C GLY A 382 -11.43 -10.30 -14.63
N TYR A 383 -11.13 -9.33 -15.50
CA TYR A 383 -10.41 -9.56 -16.74
C TYR A 383 -8.91 -9.60 -16.46
N VAL A 384 -8.21 -10.50 -17.15
CA VAL A 384 -6.75 -10.64 -17.08
C VAL A 384 -6.18 -10.27 -18.44
N TYR A 385 -5.38 -9.21 -18.48
CA TYR A 385 -4.74 -8.71 -19.70
C TYR A 385 -3.22 -8.90 -19.61
N PRO A 386 -2.68 -10.03 -20.10
CA PRO A 386 -1.23 -10.23 -20.18
C PRO A 386 -0.52 -9.11 -20.93
N VAL A 387 0.50 -8.54 -20.31
CA VAL A 387 1.38 -7.56 -20.94
C VAL A 387 2.55 -8.32 -21.58
N ASN A 388 2.39 -8.68 -22.85
CA ASN A 388 3.42 -9.37 -23.64
C ASN A 388 4.53 -8.43 -24.09
#